data_AF-A0A372KMJ6-F1
#
_entry.id   AF-A0A372KMJ6-F1
#
_cell.length_a   1.000
_cell.length_b   1.000
_cell.length_c   1.000
_cell.angle_alpha   90.00
_cell.angle_beta   90.00
_cell.angle_gamma   90.00
#
_symmetry.space_group_name_H-M   'P 1'
#
loop_
_entity.id
_entity.type
_entity.pdbx_description
1 polymer ?
#
loop_
_entity_poly.entity_id
_entity_poly.type
_entity_poly.pdbx_seq_one_letter_code
_entity_poly.pdbx_strand_id
1 'polypeptide(L)'
;MSISFKREIGTGVKIWVFSKYIAKSKTFEKKVQIIEQGDPDNYIDKASQVKKYLADYGIRAADLDRYYDEIINQKVLTDWCAIYDSKYSPADYGHVKVVTEWEKW
;
A
#
# COMPACT_ATOMS: atom_id res chain seq x y z
N MET A 1 -0.90 -3.07 13.80
CA MET A 1 0.37 -2.94 13.04
C MET A 1 0.07 -2.22 11.74
N SER A 2 0.95 -1.34 11.30
CA SER A 2 0.89 -0.71 9.98
C SER A 2 2.21 -0.87 9.26
N ILE A 3 2.15 -1.12 7.97
CA ILE A 3 3.31 -1.18 7.09
C ILE A 3 3.04 -0.26 5.91
N SER A 4 4.05 0.47 5.44
CA SER A 4 3.84 1.42 4.35
C SER A 4 5.11 1.76 3.62
N PHE A 5 4.97 2.25 2.40
CA PHE A 5 6.05 2.83 1.61
C PHE A 5 5.57 4.07 0.87
N LYS A 6 6.52 4.97 0.58
CA LYS A 6 6.29 6.14 -0.26
C LYS A 6 7.07 5.96 -1.56
N ARG A 7 6.46 6.30 -2.70
CA ARG A 7 7.10 6.24 -4.03
C ARG A 7 6.83 7.55 -4.76
N GLU A 8 7.87 8.15 -5.32
CA GLU A 8 7.75 9.35 -6.14
C GLU A 8 7.23 8.98 -7.53
N ILE A 9 6.24 9.74 -8.01
CA ILE A 9 5.54 9.48 -9.29
C ILE A 9 5.63 10.66 -10.26
N GLY A 10 6.09 11.80 -9.78
CA GLY A 10 6.33 13.02 -10.54
C GLY A 10 7.02 14.05 -9.65
N THR A 11 7.44 15.18 -10.23
CA THR A 11 8.15 16.23 -9.50
C THR A 11 7.34 16.71 -8.30
N GLY A 12 7.82 16.37 -7.10
CA GLY A 12 7.16 16.78 -5.86
C GLY A 12 5.87 16.04 -5.53
N VAL A 13 5.53 14.96 -6.24
CA VAL A 13 4.32 14.16 -5.97
C VAL A 13 4.70 12.72 -5.64
N LYS A 14 4.22 12.26 -4.48
CA LYS A 14 4.47 10.90 -3.98
C LYS A 14 3.15 10.18 -3.74
N ILE A 15 3.13 8.89 -4.06
CA ILE A 15 2.11 7.98 -3.56
C ILE A 15 2.57 7.44 -2.20
N TRP A 16 1.65 7.38 -1.25
CA TRP A 16 1.82 6.67 0.00
C TRP A 16 0.89 5.48 0.01
N VAL A 17 1.47 4.29 -0.14
CA VAL A 17 0.73 3.04 -0.07
C VAL A 17 0.96 2.47 1.31
N PHE A 18 -0.11 2.22 2.04
CA PHE A 18 -0.03 1.71 3.39
C PHE A 18 -1.04 0.60 3.61
N SER A 19 -0.74 -0.24 4.59
CA SER A 19 -1.63 -1.29 5.03
C SER A 19 -1.69 -1.35 6.54
N LYS A 20 -2.91 -1.54 7.04
CA LYS A 20 -3.18 -1.58 8.47
C LYS A 20 -3.85 -2.90 8.82
N TYR A 21 -3.25 -3.63 9.75
CA TYR A 21 -3.87 -4.79 10.36
C TYR A 21 -4.72 -4.34 11.56
N ILE A 22 -6.02 -4.67 11.51
CA ILE A 22 -7.02 -4.43 12.53
C ILE A 22 -7.27 -5.75 13.27
N ALA A 23 -6.66 -5.90 14.45
CA ALA A 23 -6.68 -7.15 15.21
C ALA A 23 -8.09 -7.62 15.60
N LYS A 24 -8.99 -6.69 15.96
CA LYS A 24 -10.36 -7.00 16.37
C LYS A 24 -11.16 -7.71 15.29
N SER A 25 -11.01 -7.30 14.03
CA SER A 25 -11.74 -7.87 12.89
C SER A 25 -10.90 -8.84 12.06
N LYS A 26 -9.62 -9.03 12.41
CA LYS A 26 -8.62 -9.75 11.60
C LYS A 26 -8.63 -9.28 10.14
N THR A 27 -8.73 -7.97 9.95
CA THR A 27 -8.75 -7.34 8.62
C THR A 27 -7.41 -6.68 8.34
N PHE A 28 -6.87 -6.91 7.15
CA PHE A 28 -5.73 -6.19 6.62
C PHE A 28 -6.20 -5.27 5.50
N GLU A 29 -6.26 -3.97 5.78
CA GLU A 29 -6.74 -2.96 4.83
C GLU A 29 -5.55 -2.34 4.10
N LYS A 30 -5.56 -2.37 2.78
CA LYS A 30 -4.61 -1.65 1.92
C LYS A 30 -5.25 -0.37 1.40
N LYS A 31 -4.55 0.75 1.52
CA LYS A 31 -5.00 2.09 1.14
C LYS A 31 -3.89 2.87 0.46
N VAL A 32 -4.28 3.87 -0.31
CA VAL A 32 -3.36 4.73 -1.04
C VAL A 32 -3.76 6.20 -0.87
N GLN A 33 -2.76 7.04 -0.65
CA GLN A 33 -2.89 8.49 -0.51
C GLN A 33 -1.88 9.18 -1.42
N ILE A 34 -2.15 10.44 -1.78
CA ILE A 34 -1.20 11.30 -2.49
C ILE A 34 -0.62 12.32 -1.51
N ILE A 35 0.68 12.54 -1.62
CA ILE A 35 1.44 13.56 -0.90
C ILE A 35 2.03 14.51 -1.94
N GLU A 36 1.70 15.79 -1.86
CA GLU A 36 2.25 16.85 -2.69
C GLU A 36 3.38 17.60 -1.96
N GLN A 37 4.26 18.26 -2.71
CA GLN A 37 5.39 19.01 -2.18
C GLN A 37 4.91 20.25 -1.42
N GLY A 38 5.53 20.52 -0.27
CA GLY A 38 5.31 21.75 0.50
C GLY A 38 4.61 21.56 1.84
N ASP A 39 3.89 20.45 2.03
CA ASP A 39 3.31 20.11 3.32
C ASP A 39 3.22 18.58 3.51
N PRO A 40 4.13 17.97 4.31
CA PRO A 40 4.11 16.55 4.57
C PRO A 40 2.87 16.08 5.35
N ASP A 41 2.06 16.99 5.90
CA ASP A 41 0.81 16.67 6.59
C ASP A 41 -0.44 16.89 5.71
N ASN A 42 -0.27 17.39 4.48
CA ASN A 42 -1.35 17.55 3.52
C ASN A 42 -1.48 16.30 2.64
N TYR A 43 -2.46 15.44 2.98
CA TYR A 43 -2.73 14.19 2.28
C TYR A 43 -4.03 14.31 1.48
N ILE A 44 -4.00 13.86 0.23
CA ILE A 44 -5.22 13.59 -0.52
C ILE A 44 -5.62 12.15 -0.26
N ASP A 45 -6.76 11.95 0.41
CA ASP A 45 -7.24 10.65 0.87
C ASP A 45 -8.65 10.28 0.39
N LYS A 46 -9.37 11.22 -0.25
CA LYS A 46 -10.66 10.93 -0.88
C LYS A 46 -10.41 10.05 -2.11
N ALA A 47 -10.92 8.83 -2.08
CA ALA A 47 -10.72 7.82 -3.13
C ALA A 47 -10.94 8.35 -4.57
N SER A 48 -11.96 9.19 -4.80
CA SER A 48 -12.21 9.77 -6.13
C SER A 48 -11.13 10.76 -6.57
N GLN A 49 -10.58 11.54 -5.65
CA GLN A 49 -9.48 12.46 -5.94
C GLN A 49 -8.17 11.69 -6.14
N VAL A 50 -7.88 10.72 -5.27
CA VAL A 50 -6.70 9.86 -5.38
C VAL A 50 -6.71 9.11 -6.71
N LYS A 51 -7.83 8.48 -7.07
CA LYS A 51 -7.97 7.78 -8.36
C LYS A 51 -7.73 8.69 -9.56
N LYS A 52 -8.24 9.93 -9.51
CA LYS A 52 -8.00 10.92 -10.58
C LYS A 52 -6.51 11.28 -10.68
N TYR A 53 -5.86 11.59 -9.56
CA TYR A 53 -4.44 11.90 -9.54
C TYR A 53 -3.61 10.75 -10.13
N LEU A 54 -3.84 9.52 -9.69
CA LEU A 54 -3.12 8.36 -10.22
C LEU A 54 -3.30 8.25 -11.75
N ALA A 55 -4.52 8.46 -12.26
CA ALA A 55 -4.79 8.44 -13.70
C ALA A 55 -4.06 9.56 -14.46
N ASP A 56 -3.97 10.77 -13.91
CA ASP A 56 -3.25 11.90 -14.50
C ASP A 56 -1.74 11.60 -14.65
N TYR A 57 -1.18 10.75 -13.78
CA TYR A 57 0.20 10.24 -13.86
C TYR A 57 0.32 8.88 -14.59
N GLY A 58 -0.75 8.38 -15.19
CA GLY A 58 -0.76 7.12 -15.92
C GLY A 58 -0.67 5.86 -15.05
N ILE A 59 -0.89 5.98 -13.74
CA ILE A 59 -0.82 4.88 -12.78
C ILE A 59 -2.18 4.18 -12.68
N ARG A 60 -2.19 2.87 -12.87
CA ARG A 60 -3.39 2.03 -12.79
C ARG A 60 -3.41 1.19 -11.51
N ALA A 61 -4.54 0.58 -11.20
CA ALA A 61 -4.67 -0.36 -10.07
C ALA A 61 -3.59 -1.46 -10.10
N ALA A 62 -3.32 -2.02 -11.29
CA ALA A 62 -2.28 -3.03 -11.49
C ALA A 62 -0.87 -2.53 -11.14
N ASP A 63 -0.58 -1.24 -11.30
CA ASP A 63 0.69 -0.66 -10.88
C ASP A 63 0.80 -0.61 -9.35
N LEU A 64 -0.29 -0.26 -8.65
CA LEU A 64 -0.33 -0.28 -7.19
C LEU A 64 -0.12 -1.69 -6.65
N ASP A 65 -0.74 -2.71 -7.27
CA ASP A 65 -0.53 -4.11 -6.91
C ASP A 65 0.93 -4.52 -7.13
N ARG A 66 1.53 -4.13 -8.26
CA ARG A 66 2.94 -4.38 -8.55
C ARG A 66 3.87 -3.71 -7.55
N TYR A 67 3.64 -2.43 -7.22
CA TYR A 67 4.45 -1.70 -6.23
C TYR A 67 4.33 -2.33 -4.85
N TYR A 68 3.13 -2.78 -4.49
CA TYR A 68 2.90 -3.47 -3.24
C TYR A 68 3.64 -4.80 -3.18
N ASP A 69 3.57 -5.60 -4.23
CA ASP A 69 4.29 -6.87 -4.28
C ASP A 69 5.80 -6.65 -4.19
N GLU A 70 6.36 -5.77 -5.02
CA GLU A 70 7.78 -5.44 -5.07
C GLU A 70 8.33 -5.05 -3.68
N ILE A 71 7.62 -4.17 -2.96
CA ILE A 71 8.14 -3.58 -1.73
C ILE A 71 7.68 -4.37 -0.49
N ILE A 72 6.40 -4.71 -0.39
CA ILE A 72 5.88 -5.33 0.82
C ILE A 72 6.13 -6.83 0.80
N ASN A 73 5.75 -7.52 -0.27
CA ASN A 73 5.85 -8.99 -0.31
C ASN A 73 7.30 -9.43 -0.52
N GLN A 74 7.90 -8.98 -1.62
CA GLN A 74 9.22 -9.45 -2.06
C GLN A 74 10.37 -8.89 -1.22
N LYS A 75 10.17 -7.74 -0.55
CA LYS A 75 11.18 -7.17 0.35
C LYS A 75 10.79 -7.32 1.82
N VAL A 76 9.80 -6.58 2.32
CA VAL A 76 9.58 -6.53 3.78
C VAL A 76 9.16 -7.87 4.39
N LEU A 77 8.20 -8.57 3.79
CA LEU A 77 7.73 -9.86 4.33
C LEU A 77 8.77 -10.97 4.12
N THR A 78 9.55 -10.89 3.04
CA THR A 78 10.68 -11.80 2.81
C THR A 78 11.77 -11.59 3.85
N ASP A 79 12.16 -10.34 4.12
CA ASP A 79 13.13 -9.99 5.17
C ASP A 79 12.64 -10.45 6.56
N TRP A 80 11.33 -10.32 6.83
CA TRP A 80 10.73 -10.83 8.07
C TRP A 80 10.86 -12.35 8.21
N CYS A 81 10.54 -13.11 7.17
CA CYS A 81 10.65 -14.58 7.18
C CYS A 81 12.11 -15.06 7.26
N ALA A 82 13.08 -14.24 6.86
CA ALA A 82 14.50 -14.56 6.99
C ALA A 82 15.02 -14.47 8.43
N ILE A 83 14.40 -13.65 9.28
CA ILE A 83 14.84 -13.42 10.67
C ILE A 83 13.90 -14.03 11.72
N TYR A 84 12.70 -14.45 11.31
CA TYR A 84 11.69 -15.06 12.16
C TYR A 84 11.16 -16.31 11.48
N ASP A 85 11.19 -17.45 12.18
CA ASP A 85 10.66 -18.74 11.71
C ASP A 85 9.12 -18.67 11.64
N SER A 86 8.66 -18.01 10.59
CA SER A 86 7.26 -17.67 10.36
C SER A 86 6.47 -18.90 9.92
N LYS A 87 5.29 -19.08 10.49
CA LYS A 87 4.30 -20.07 10.01
C LYS A 87 3.57 -19.63 8.72
N TYR A 88 3.86 -18.42 8.25
CA TYR A 88 3.22 -17.75 7.12
C TYR A 88 4.27 -17.23 6.14
N SER A 89 3.86 -16.82 4.95
CA SER A 89 4.78 -16.38 3.89
C SER A 89 4.28 -15.11 3.18
N PRO A 90 5.11 -14.45 2.35
CA PRO A 90 4.65 -13.34 1.51
C PRO A 90 3.48 -13.69 0.55
N ALA A 91 3.30 -14.97 0.22
CA ALA A 91 2.21 -15.46 -0.62
C ALA A 91 0.99 -15.96 0.17
N ASP A 92 1.16 -16.24 1.47
CA ASP A 92 0.11 -16.72 2.36
C ASP A 92 0.18 -16.00 3.70
N TYR A 93 -0.69 -15.00 3.88
CA TYR A 93 -0.80 -14.24 5.13
C TYR A 93 -1.60 -14.99 6.22
N GLY A 94 -2.05 -16.20 5.95
CA GLY A 94 -2.90 -16.99 6.83
C GLY A 94 -4.35 -16.50 6.86
N HIS A 95 -5.03 -16.75 7.97
CA HIS A 95 -6.44 -16.44 8.16
C HIS A 95 -6.69 -14.95 8.45
N VAL A 96 -6.43 -14.11 7.45
CA VAL A 96 -6.68 -12.66 7.47
C VAL A 96 -7.60 -12.25 6.33
N LYS A 97 -8.57 -11.38 6.61
CA LYS A 97 -9.38 -10.78 5.55
C LYS A 97 -8.61 -9.63 4.92
N VAL A 98 -8.22 -9.74 3.66
CA VAL A 98 -7.58 -8.64 2.92
C VAL A 98 -8.66 -7.78 2.26
N VAL A 99 -8.56 -6.46 2.43
CA VAL A 99 -9.43 -5.49 1.76
C VAL A 99 -8.53 -4.46 1.08
N THR A 100 -8.68 -4.30 -0.23
CA THR A 100 -7.84 -3.40 -1.02
C THR A 100 -8.70 -2.26 -1.57
N GLU A 101 -8.34 -1.02 -1.25
CA GLU A 101 -9.10 0.17 -1.66
C GLU A 101 -9.28 0.28 -3.19
N TRP A 102 -8.24 -0.06 -3.95
CA TRP A 102 -8.21 0.02 -5.42
C TRP A 102 -8.63 -1.26 -6.14
N GLU A 103 -9.19 -2.25 -5.43
CA GLU A 103 -9.58 -3.55 -6.03
C GLU A 103 -10.60 -3.40 -7.17
N LYS A 104 -11.40 -2.32 -7.15
CA LYS A 104 -12.44 -2.04 -8.14
C LYS A 104 -12.18 -0.76 -8.93
N TRP A 105 -10.94 -0.26 -8.94
CA TRP A 105 -10.57 0.97 -9.65
C TRP A 105 -10.31 0.73 -11.14
#